data_AF-A0A836UJ09-F1
#
_entry.id   AF-A0A836UJ09-F1
#
_cell.length_a   1.000
_cell.length_b   1.000
_cell.length_c   1.000
_cell.angle_alpha   90.00
_cell.angle_beta   90.00
_cell.angle_gamma   90.00
#
_symmetry.space_group_name_H-M   'P 1'
#
loop_
_entity.id
_entity.type
_entity.pdbx_description
1 polymer ?
#
loop_
_entity_poly.entity_id
_entity_poly.type
_entity_poly.pdbx_seq_one_letter_code
_entity_poly.pdbx_strand_id
1 'polypeptide(L)'
;MIQLLCILFISATVVGADVYFVEEVVNPGFGKKKTGARKTINKVYIKGRNQMVEKRIEANKKMVRALKKKGQSLNTRTILRLDRAQIYEIDLVARTFVQQQAPPARKAAAKKVAKKGAPKVSFAVKVPGDTSRVAGIHCRRVVAQLRAKYYDAKGKKLKRENRYTFDACIATSFPSYREIMSFKTLQDTTTSYPPLIGGGLEGLDDYQALSEQITGAKELAGFALRSTLTATVKKAGKKKASEVFRLERLVKAMAYTPLPDSLFRVSKSLKRLKAK
;
A
#
# COMPACT_ATOMS: atom_id res chain seq x y z
N MET A 1 -57.53 -7.49 -28.00
CA MET A 1 -56.30 -8.30 -27.84
C MET A 1 -55.19 -7.40 -27.34
N ILE A 2 -54.85 -7.48 -26.05
CA ILE A 2 -53.77 -6.68 -25.43
C ILE A 2 -52.59 -7.62 -25.26
N GLN A 3 -51.53 -7.45 -26.07
CA GLN A 3 -50.28 -8.17 -25.89
C GLN A 3 -49.48 -7.49 -24.77
N LEU A 4 -49.38 -8.17 -23.63
CA LEU A 4 -48.53 -7.79 -22.51
C LEU A 4 -47.07 -8.14 -22.85
N LEU A 5 -46.23 -7.12 -23.03
CA LEU A 5 -44.79 -7.28 -23.21
C LEU A 5 -44.13 -7.39 -21.81
N CYS A 6 -43.87 -8.61 -21.34
CA CYS A 6 -43.11 -8.84 -20.11
C CYS A 6 -41.62 -8.51 -20.34
N ILE A 7 -41.22 -7.27 -20.05
CA ILE A 7 -39.81 -6.89 -19.96
C ILE A 7 -39.25 -7.47 -18.66
N LEU A 8 -38.66 -8.66 -18.75
CA LEU A 8 -37.79 -9.21 -17.70
C LEU A 8 -36.53 -8.33 -17.58
N PHE A 9 -36.56 -7.39 -16.65
CA PHE A 9 -35.35 -6.76 -16.12
C PHE A 9 -34.54 -7.83 -15.37
N ILE A 10 -33.72 -8.59 -16.12
CA ILE A 10 -32.60 -9.31 -15.53
C ILE A 10 -31.62 -8.24 -15.07
N SER A 11 -31.83 -7.77 -13.83
CA SER A 11 -30.78 -7.10 -13.07
C SER A 11 -29.69 -8.15 -12.86
N ALA A 12 -28.81 -8.30 -13.84
CA ALA A 12 -27.56 -9.01 -13.67
C ALA A 12 -26.80 -8.28 -12.56
N THR A 13 -27.02 -8.70 -11.32
CA THR A 13 -26.13 -8.38 -10.22
C THR A 13 -24.80 -8.95 -10.65
N VAL A 14 -23.92 -8.09 -11.16
CA VAL A 14 -22.55 -8.44 -11.49
C VAL A 14 -21.89 -8.82 -10.16
N VAL A 15 -22.00 -10.10 -9.80
CA VAL A 15 -21.25 -10.69 -8.70
C VAL A 15 -19.79 -10.49 -9.09
N GLY A 16 -19.07 -9.67 -8.31
CA GLY A 16 -17.63 -9.50 -8.50
C GLY A 16 -16.95 -10.86 -8.44
N ALA A 17 -16.04 -11.11 -9.37
CA ALA A 17 -15.29 -12.36 -9.38
C ALA A 17 -14.19 -12.31 -8.32
N ASP A 18 -14.11 -13.35 -7.48
CA ASP A 18 -13.06 -13.54 -6.50
C ASP A 18 -11.67 -13.25 -7.08
N VAL A 19 -10.85 -12.51 -6.33
CA VAL A 19 -9.57 -11.98 -6.80
C VAL A 19 -8.42 -12.63 -6.08
N TYR A 20 -7.43 -13.08 -6.84
CA TYR A 20 -6.10 -13.38 -6.35
C TYR A 20 -5.07 -12.47 -7.02
N PHE A 21 -4.17 -11.86 -6.25
CA PHE A 21 -3.00 -11.21 -6.82
C PHE A 21 -1.76 -11.35 -5.95
N VAL A 22 -0.60 -11.33 -6.61
CA VAL A 22 0.71 -11.35 -5.96
C VAL A 22 1.37 -10.00 -6.15
N GLU A 23 1.79 -9.41 -5.05
CA GLU A 23 2.50 -8.14 -5.01
C GLU A 23 3.87 -8.34 -4.39
N GLU A 24 4.87 -7.75 -5.03
CA GLU A 24 6.24 -7.70 -4.56
C GLU A 24 6.58 -6.25 -4.21
N VAL A 25 7.12 -6.05 -3.01
CA VAL A 25 7.61 -4.76 -2.52
C VAL A 25 9.08 -4.88 -2.19
N VAL A 26 9.93 -4.12 -2.87
CA VAL A 26 11.38 -4.11 -2.68
C VAL A 26 11.80 -2.78 -2.06
N ASN A 27 12.35 -2.86 -0.85
CA ASN A 27 13.08 -1.78 -0.21
C ASN A 27 14.57 -2.14 -0.28
N PRO A 28 15.39 -1.45 -1.10
CA PRO A 28 16.81 -1.71 -1.22
C PRO A 28 17.62 -1.20 -0.01
N GLY A 29 16.99 -0.52 0.95
CA GLY A 29 17.64 0.00 2.15
C GLY A 29 18.36 1.32 1.96
N PHE A 30 18.69 1.96 3.08
CA PHE A 30 19.26 3.30 3.17
C PHE A 30 20.79 3.31 3.17
N GLY A 31 21.36 4.23 2.39
CA GLY A 31 22.80 4.51 2.34
C GLY A 31 23.66 3.38 1.78
N LYS A 32 24.98 3.56 1.82
CA LYS A 32 25.95 2.59 1.28
C LYS A 32 25.85 1.20 1.93
N LYS A 33 25.45 1.14 3.21
CA LYS A 33 25.29 -0.11 3.97
C LYS A 33 23.94 -0.80 3.72
N LYS A 34 23.07 -0.24 2.87
CA LYS A 34 21.74 -0.79 2.53
C LYS A 34 20.93 -1.14 3.78
N THR A 35 20.96 -0.25 4.77
CA THR A 35 20.31 -0.49 6.07
C THR A 35 18.80 -0.54 5.89
N GLY A 36 18.15 -1.60 6.36
CA GLY A 36 16.71 -1.78 6.18
C GLY A 36 16.32 -2.47 4.86
N ALA A 37 17.29 -2.93 4.07
CA ALA A 37 17.02 -3.66 2.84
C ALA A 37 16.19 -4.93 3.12
N ARG A 38 15.08 -5.06 2.40
CA ARG A 38 14.17 -6.19 2.47
C ARG A 38 13.30 -6.28 1.22
N LYS A 39 12.89 -7.50 0.91
CA LYS A 39 11.86 -7.81 -0.07
C LYS A 39 10.65 -8.36 0.68
N THR A 40 9.46 -7.88 0.35
CA THR A 40 8.20 -8.38 0.91
C THR A 40 7.36 -8.90 -0.24
N ILE A 41 6.82 -10.11 -0.09
CA ILE A 41 5.90 -10.73 -1.04
C ILE A 41 4.55 -10.86 -0.33
N ASN A 42 3.53 -10.26 -0.91
CA ASN A 42 2.15 -10.34 -0.46
C ASN A 42 1.37 -11.17 -1.49
N LYS A 43 0.73 -12.25 -1.04
CA LYS A 43 -0.32 -12.93 -1.80
C LYS A 43 -1.65 -12.51 -1.22
N VAL A 44 -2.47 -11.85 -2.02
CA VAL A 44 -3.72 -11.25 -1.59
C VAL A 44 -4.87 -11.97 -2.26
N TYR A 45 -5.85 -12.35 -1.45
CA TYR A 45 -7.04 -13.07 -1.86
C TYR A 45 -8.24 -12.25 -1.38
N ILE A 46 -9.19 -11.99 -2.26
CA ILE A 46 -10.38 -11.19 -1.97
C ILE A 46 -11.59 -11.96 -2.46
N LYS A 47 -12.60 -12.08 -1.59
CA LYS A 47 -13.88 -12.70 -1.88
C LYS A 47 -14.99 -11.92 -1.19
N GLY A 48 -15.69 -11.09 -1.93
CA GLY A 48 -16.69 -10.17 -1.41
C GLY A 48 -16.13 -9.26 -0.31
N ARG A 49 -16.57 -9.45 0.94
CA ARG A 49 -16.12 -8.67 2.11
C ARG A 49 -14.95 -9.32 2.88
N ASN A 50 -14.42 -10.45 2.40
CA ASN A 50 -13.33 -11.15 3.05
C ASN A 50 -12.01 -10.89 2.32
N GLN A 51 -10.91 -10.79 3.08
CA GLN A 51 -9.56 -10.76 2.54
C GLN A 51 -8.65 -11.70 3.32
N MET A 52 -7.75 -12.35 2.60
CA MET A 52 -6.60 -13.01 3.17
C MET A 52 -5.33 -12.45 2.55
N VAL A 53 -4.33 -12.14 3.38
CA VAL A 53 -3.00 -11.73 2.94
C VAL A 53 -1.97 -12.69 3.52
N GLU A 54 -1.29 -13.45 2.67
CA GLU A 54 -0.07 -14.15 3.06
C GLU A 54 1.12 -13.23 2.79
N LYS A 55 1.94 -13.03 3.82
CA LYS A 55 3.07 -12.10 3.79
C LYS A 55 4.35 -12.84 4.13
N ARG A 56 5.32 -12.74 3.22
CA ARG A 56 6.68 -13.25 3.42
C ARG A 56 7.68 -12.11 3.30
N ILE A 57 8.58 -12.01 4.27
CA ILE A 57 9.66 -11.01 4.29
C ILE A 57 11.00 -11.72 4.13
N GLU A 58 11.75 -11.31 3.11
CA GLU A 58 13.11 -11.75 2.84
C GLU A 58 14.09 -10.62 3.13
N ALA A 59 15.03 -10.86 4.03
CA ALA A 59 16.03 -9.88 4.45
C ALA A 59 17.31 -10.58 4.93
N ASN A 60 18.40 -9.83 5.06
CA ASN A 60 19.65 -10.38 5.59
C ASN A 60 19.53 -10.80 7.07
N LYS A 61 20.43 -11.69 7.54
CA LYS A 61 20.42 -12.24 8.91
C LYS A 61 20.34 -11.16 10.00
N LYS A 62 21.07 -10.05 9.85
CA LYS A 62 21.07 -8.94 10.81
C LYS A 62 19.70 -8.26 10.90
N MET A 63 19.07 -8.02 9.75
CA MET A 63 17.74 -7.42 9.68
C MET A 63 16.66 -8.36 10.21
N VAL A 64 16.70 -9.65 9.85
CA VAL A 64 15.81 -10.68 10.40
C VAL A 64 15.86 -10.67 11.94
N ARG A 65 17.06 -10.67 12.53
CA ARG A 65 17.22 -10.58 14.00
C ARG A 65 16.60 -9.31 14.57
N ALA A 66 16.80 -8.16 13.92
CA ALA A 66 16.23 -6.89 14.37
C ALA A 66 14.70 -6.86 14.30
N LEU A 67 14.11 -7.38 13.22
CA LEU A 67 12.66 -7.47 13.04
C LEU A 67 12.03 -8.41 14.08
N LYS A 68 12.64 -9.58 14.31
CA LYS A 68 12.21 -10.52 15.36
C LYS A 68 12.25 -9.89 16.76
N LYS A 69 13.31 -9.15 17.10
CA LYS A 69 13.41 -8.41 18.38
C LYS A 69 12.29 -7.38 18.57
N LYS A 70 11.75 -6.83 17.48
CA LYS A 70 10.62 -5.90 17.49
C LYS A 70 9.26 -6.60 17.46
N GLY A 71 9.22 -7.92 17.59
CA GLY A 71 7.99 -8.71 17.49
C GLY A 71 7.40 -8.76 16.08
N GLN A 72 8.17 -8.38 15.04
CA GLN A 72 7.69 -8.47 13.67
C GLN A 72 7.81 -9.90 13.16
N SER A 73 6.67 -10.47 12.85
CA SER A 73 6.56 -11.76 12.20
C SER A 73 7.00 -11.65 10.74
N LEU A 74 7.89 -12.55 10.32
CA LEU A 74 8.51 -12.54 8.98
C LEU A 74 7.75 -13.40 7.97
N ASN A 75 6.88 -14.27 8.46
CA ASN A 75 6.06 -15.17 7.68
C ASN A 75 4.69 -15.27 8.36
N THR A 76 3.71 -14.52 7.85
CA THR A 76 2.38 -14.42 8.45
C THR A 76 1.28 -14.59 7.43
N ARG A 77 0.11 -14.94 7.94
CA ARG A 77 -1.15 -14.84 7.21
C ARG A 77 -2.12 -13.98 8.00
N THR A 78 -2.66 -12.96 7.39
CA THR A 78 -3.71 -12.13 7.97
C THR A 78 -5.04 -12.47 7.29
N ILE A 79 -6.05 -12.80 8.08
CA ILE A 79 -7.42 -13.04 7.60
C ILE A 79 -8.31 -11.93 8.15
N LEU A 80 -8.92 -11.17 7.25
CA LEU A 80 -9.88 -10.12 7.56
C LEU A 80 -11.29 -10.60 7.20
N ARG A 81 -12.17 -10.58 8.19
CA ARG A 81 -13.59 -10.94 8.08
C ARG A 81 -14.42 -9.72 8.42
N LEU A 82 -14.65 -8.87 7.42
CA LEU A 82 -15.34 -7.60 7.62
C LEU A 82 -16.83 -7.81 7.96
N ASP A 83 -17.43 -8.89 7.47
CA ASP A 83 -18.79 -9.32 7.82
C ASP A 83 -18.97 -9.57 9.33
N ARG A 84 -17.89 -9.98 10.00
CA ARG A 84 -17.89 -10.29 11.44
C ARG A 84 -17.09 -9.30 12.28
N ALA A 85 -16.59 -8.21 11.68
CA ALA A 85 -15.69 -7.26 12.32
C ALA A 85 -14.52 -7.96 13.06
N GLN A 86 -13.88 -8.93 12.41
CA GLN A 86 -12.80 -9.74 12.99
C GLN A 86 -11.56 -9.71 12.12
N ILE A 87 -10.39 -9.64 12.77
CA ILE A 87 -9.10 -9.87 12.14
C ILE A 87 -8.34 -10.95 12.89
N TYR A 88 -7.66 -11.80 12.12
CA TYR A 88 -6.77 -12.81 12.62
C TYR A 88 -5.38 -12.60 12.03
N GLU A 89 -4.38 -12.43 12.88
CA GLU A 89 -2.97 -12.49 12.48
C GLU A 89 -2.40 -13.86 12.88
N ILE A 90 -1.95 -14.62 11.90
CA ILE A 90 -1.46 -15.98 12.06
C ILE A 90 0.06 -15.99 11.83
N ASP A 91 0.82 -16.41 12.84
CA ASP A 91 2.22 -16.77 12.68
C ASP A 91 2.29 -18.19 12.09
N LEU A 92 2.73 -18.28 10.83
CA LEU A 92 2.78 -19.53 10.09
C LEU A 92 3.88 -20.46 10.59
N VAL A 93 4.92 -19.93 11.24
CA VAL A 93 6.04 -20.69 11.79
C VAL A 93 5.67 -21.23 13.17
N ALA A 94 5.17 -20.37 14.05
CA ALA A 94 4.78 -20.75 15.40
C ALA A 94 3.45 -21.53 15.45
N ARG A 95 2.70 -21.60 14.34
CA ARG A 95 1.34 -22.15 14.26
C ARG A 95 0.41 -21.55 15.33
N THR A 96 0.51 -20.24 15.49
CA THR A 96 -0.29 -19.49 16.47
C THR A 96 -1.06 -18.36 15.80
N PHE A 97 -2.12 -17.88 16.47
CA PHE A 97 -2.88 -16.74 15.97
C PHE A 97 -3.32 -15.79 17.07
N VAL A 98 -3.45 -14.51 16.72
CA VAL A 98 -4.10 -13.49 17.54
C VAL A 98 -5.40 -13.10 16.85
N GLN A 99 -6.52 -13.17 17.58
CA GLN A 99 -7.80 -12.66 17.13
C GLN A 99 -8.02 -11.27 17.72
N GLN A 100 -8.37 -10.33 16.86
CA GLN A 100 -8.69 -8.95 17.21
C GLN A 100 -10.04 -8.56 16.63
N GLN A 101 -10.75 -7.67 17.31
CA GLN A 101 -11.93 -7.03 16.75
C GLN A 101 -11.50 -5.95 15.76
N ALA A 102 -12.24 -5.80 14.67
CA ALA A 102 -12.03 -4.68 13.76
C ALA A 102 -12.34 -3.37 14.52
N PRO A 103 -11.42 -2.38 14.49
CA PRO A 103 -11.68 -1.10 15.12
C PRO A 103 -12.94 -0.45 14.53
N PRO A 104 -13.70 0.31 15.31
CA PRO A 104 -14.80 1.09 14.77
C PRO A 104 -14.27 2.11 13.76
N ALA A 105 -15.02 2.34 12.68
CA ALA A 105 -14.73 3.35 11.66
C ALA A 105 -14.61 4.73 12.31
N ARG A 106 -13.39 5.18 12.61
CA ARG A 106 -13.11 6.55 13.04
C ARG A 106 -12.39 7.27 11.91
N LYS A 107 -13.01 8.35 11.41
CA LYS A 107 -12.30 9.33 10.59
C LYS A 107 -11.16 9.89 11.43
N ALA A 108 -9.93 9.79 10.94
CA ALA A 108 -8.78 10.39 11.61
C ALA A 108 -9.01 11.91 11.70
N ALA A 109 -9.03 12.46 12.92
CA ALA A 109 -8.95 13.89 13.10
C ALA A 109 -7.59 14.38 12.60
N ALA A 110 -7.59 15.41 11.76
CA ALA A 110 -6.36 16.02 11.25
C ALA A 110 -5.51 16.54 12.42
N LYS A 111 -4.33 15.95 12.61
CA LYS A 111 -3.40 16.38 13.66
C LYS A 111 -2.68 17.64 13.18
N LYS A 112 -2.89 18.78 13.86
CA LYS A 112 -2.07 20.00 13.63
C LYS A 112 -0.64 19.71 14.05
N VAL A 113 0.26 19.58 13.10
CA VAL A 113 1.70 19.39 13.35
C VAL A 113 2.34 20.75 13.63
N ALA A 114 3.14 20.83 14.69
CA ALA A 114 3.84 22.04 15.10
C ALA A 114 4.85 22.50 14.02
N LYS A 115 4.90 23.82 13.77
CA LYS A 115 5.80 24.45 12.79
C LYS A 115 7.26 24.35 13.24
N LYS A 116 8.00 23.34 12.76
CA LYS A 116 9.41 23.59 12.37
C LYS A 116 9.38 24.59 11.20
N GLY A 117 10.39 25.47 11.08
CA GLY A 117 10.49 26.43 9.97
C GLY A 117 10.12 25.75 8.65
N ALA A 118 8.93 26.09 8.12
CA ALA A 118 8.26 25.22 7.17
C ALA A 118 9.06 25.21 5.85
N PRO A 119 9.41 24.01 5.31
CA PRO A 119 10.04 23.98 4.01
C PRO A 119 9.11 24.59 2.97
N LYS A 120 9.67 25.28 1.96
CA LYS A 120 8.90 25.70 0.80
C LYS A 120 8.63 24.46 -0.04
N VAL A 121 7.39 23.98 -0.01
CA VAL A 121 6.96 22.77 -0.72
C VAL A 121 6.38 23.16 -2.08
N SER A 122 6.73 22.41 -3.13
CA SER A 122 6.06 22.44 -4.42
C SER A 122 5.73 21.02 -4.84
N PHE A 123 4.53 20.80 -5.34
CA PHE A 123 4.07 19.51 -5.86
C PHE A 123 3.68 19.66 -7.33
N ALA A 124 4.04 18.68 -8.14
CA ALA A 124 3.68 18.64 -9.55
C ALA A 124 3.38 17.20 -9.96
N VAL A 125 2.37 17.03 -10.83
CA VAL A 125 2.00 15.76 -11.43
C VAL A 125 2.14 15.88 -12.93
N LYS A 126 2.77 14.86 -13.55
CA LYS A 126 2.91 14.75 -15.00
C LYS A 126 2.37 13.40 -15.45
N VAL A 127 1.62 13.41 -16.55
CA VAL A 127 1.17 12.21 -17.27
C VAL A 127 1.95 12.15 -18.59
N PRO A 128 3.08 11.43 -18.65
CA PRO A 128 4.03 11.52 -19.76
C PRO A 128 3.58 10.85 -21.07
N GLY A 129 2.38 10.25 -21.14
CA GLY A 129 1.92 9.50 -22.31
C GLY A 129 2.32 8.01 -22.26
N ASP A 130 1.67 7.26 -23.16
CA ASP A 130 1.60 5.80 -23.37
C ASP A 130 1.21 4.88 -22.20
N THR A 131 0.18 4.08 -22.51
CA THR A 131 -0.43 3.04 -21.70
C THR A 131 0.47 1.81 -21.66
N SER A 132 1.07 1.53 -20.50
CA SER A 132 1.81 0.27 -20.30
C SER A 132 0.85 -0.86 -19.94
N ARG A 133 1.32 -2.11 -20.06
CA ARG A 133 0.65 -3.27 -19.46
C ARG A 133 1.48 -3.81 -18.30
N VAL A 134 0.83 -4.17 -17.21
CA VAL A 134 1.43 -4.88 -16.08
C VAL A 134 0.54 -6.09 -15.79
N ALA A 135 1.11 -7.29 -15.80
CA ALA A 135 0.36 -8.55 -15.68
C ALA A 135 -0.86 -8.63 -16.65
N GLY A 136 -0.68 -8.16 -17.89
CA GLY A 136 -1.74 -8.12 -18.91
C GLY A 136 -2.76 -6.99 -18.77
N ILE A 137 -2.72 -6.20 -17.68
CA ILE A 137 -3.68 -5.13 -17.41
C ILE A 137 -3.14 -3.79 -17.89
N HIS A 138 -3.96 -3.03 -18.62
CA HIS A 138 -3.64 -1.68 -19.04
C HIS A 138 -3.55 -0.72 -17.86
N CYS A 139 -2.52 0.12 -17.87
CA CYS A 139 -2.37 1.18 -16.89
C CYS A 139 -1.75 2.43 -17.51
N ARG A 140 -2.14 3.58 -16.96
CA ARG A 140 -1.62 4.89 -17.33
C ARG A 140 -0.42 5.22 -16.45
N ARG A 141 0.69 5.64 -17.06
CA ARG A 141 1.83 6.13 -16.31
C ARG A 141 1.55 7.52 -15.74
N VAL A 142 1.84 7.71 -14.46
CA VAL A 142 1.68 8.97 -13.74
C VAL A 142 2.94 9.20 -12.90
N VAL A 143 3.53 10.38 -13.02
CA VAL A 143 4.71 10.78 -12.26
C VAL A 143 4.34 11.98 -11.39
N ALA A 144 4.25 11.75 -10.09
CA ALA A 144 4.03 12.80 -9.10
C ALA A 144 5.33 13.13 -8.39
N GLN A 145 5.54 14.41 -8.09
CA GLN A 145 6.78 14.85 -7.48
C GLN A 145 6.56 15.96 -6.46
N LEU A 146 7.03 15.71 -5.24
CA LEU A 146 7.12 16.72 -4.18
C LEU A 146 8.57 17.21 -4.07
N ARG A 147 8.76 18.53 -4.01
CA ARG A 147 10.05 19.16 -3.71
C ARG A 147 9.89 20.00 -2.45
N ALA A 148 10.66 19.69 -1.41
CA ALA A 148 10.70 20.44 -0.16
C ALA A 148 12.04 21.18 -0.07
N LYS A 149 12.00 22.51 -0.13
CA LYS A 149 13.19 23.38 -0.07
C LYS A 149 13.36 23.96 1.33
N TYR A 150 14.52 23.71 1.91
CA TYR A 150 14.93 24.17 3.23
C TYR A 150 15.93 25.31 3.08
N TYR A 151 15.58 26.47 3.63
CA TYR A 151 16.41 27.67 3.62
C TYR A 151 17.13 27.86 4.95
N ASP A 152 18.12 28.75 4.99
CA ASP A 152 18.70 29.21 6.24
C ASP A 152 17.68 29.95 7.12
N ALA A 153 18.02 30.16 8.39
CA ALA A 153 17.11 30.83 9.34
C ALA A 153 16.75 32.26 8.93
N LYS A 154 17.54 32.87 8.03
CA LYS A 154 17.32 34.21 7.47
C LYS A 154 16.56 34.18 6.14
N GLY A 155 16.17 32.99 5.64
CA GLY A 155 15.41 32.78 4.40
C GLY A 155 16.17 33.02 3.08
N LYS A 156 17.46 33.39 3.12
CA LYS A 156 18.18 33.91 1.94
C LYS A 156 18.88 32.84 1.12
N LYS A 157 19.40 31.78 1.74
CA LYS A 157 20.19 30.74 1.05
C LYS A 157 19.55 29.36 1.19
N LEU A 158 19.43 28.64 0.07
CA LEU A 158 18.98 27.25 0.05
C LEU A 158 20.04 26.35 0.71
N LYS A 159 19.68 25.67 1.79
CA LYS A 159 20.55 24.71 2.50
C LYS A 159 20.40 23.29 1.96
N ARG A 160 19.16 22.89 1.68
CA ARG A 160 18.81 21.51 1.32
C ARG A 160 17.53 21.49 0.49
N GLU A 161 17.48 20.63 -0.51
CA GLU A 161 16.27 20.29 -1.24
C GLU A 161 16.05 18.78 -1.12
N ASN A 162 14.90 18.39 -0.59
CA ASN A 162 14.40 17.02 -0.67
C ASN A 162 13.48 16.92 -1.87
N ARG A 163 13.67 15.90 -2.71
CA ARG A 163 12.81 15.61 -3.86
C ARG A 163 12.33 14.18 -3.75
N TYR A 164 11.01 14.03 -3.70
CA TYR A 164 10.30 12.76 -3.66
C TYR A 164 9.59 12.58 -4.99
N THR A 165 9.91 11.52 -5.71
CA THR A 165 9.32 11.20 -7.01
C THR A 165 8.58 9.88 -6.90
N PHE A 166 7.27 9.91 -7.15
CA PHE A 166 6.41 8.75 -7.24
C PHE A 166 6.07 8.49 -8.71
N ASP A 167 6.70 7.49 -9.32
CA ASP A 167 6.43 7.03 -10.69
C ASP A 167 5.57 5.77 -10.60
N ALA A 168 4.34 5.83 -11.11
CA ALA A 168 3.39 4.74 -10.99
C ALA A 168 2.69 4.43 -12.31
N CYS A 169 2.30 3.17 -12.49
CA CYS A 169 1.39 2.73 -13.52
C CYS A 169 0.03 2.44 -12.88
N ILE A 170 -0.93 3.33 -13.08
CA ILE A 170 -2.25 3.33 -12.44
C ILE A 170 -3.27 2.72 -13.37
N ALA A 171 -3.96 1.67 -12.92
CA ALA A 171 -5.11 1.10 -13.59
C ALA A 171 -6.40 1.63 -12.95
N THR A 172 -7.35 2.01 -13.80
CA THR A 172 -8.66 2.55 -13.39
C THR A 172 -9.82 1.61 -13.72
N SER A 173 -9.56 0.53 -14.46
CA SER A 173 -10.53 -0.51 -14.80
C SER A 173 -9.83 -1.79 -15.24
N PHE A 174 -10.35 -2.93 -14.79
CA PHE A 174 -9.99 -4.30 -15.17
C PHE A 174 -11.01 -5.26 -14.51
N PRO A 175 -11.08 -6.55 -14.90
CA PRO A 175 -11.95 -7.50 -14.23
C PRO A 175 -11.73 -7.47 -12.71
N SER A 176 -12.79 -7.51 -11.92
CA SER A 176 -12.74 -7.39 -10.46
C SER A 176 -12.08 -6.13 -9.86
N TYR A 177 -11.78 -5.09 -10.66
CA TYR A 177 -11.33 -3.78 -10.13
C TYR A 177 -12.31 -3.23 -9.10
N ARG A 178 -13.62 -3.37 -9.34
CA ARG A 178 -14.67 -2.96 -8.41
C ARG A 178 -14.53 -3.66 -7.06
N GLU A 179 -14.17 -4.94 -7.03
CA GLU A 179 -14.01 -5.70 -5.79
C GLU A 179 -12.78 -5.25 -5.01
N ILE A 180 -11.65 -5.06 -5.70
CA ILE A 180 -10.44 -4.49 -5.09
C ILE A 180 -10.72 -3.09 -4.54
N MET A 181 -11.39 -2.22 -5.31
CA MET A 181 -11.68 -0.86 -4.89
C MET A 181 -12.71 -0.79 -3.76
N SER A 182 -13.75 -1.62 -3.80
CA SER A 182 -14.73 -1.71 -2.72
C SER A 182 -14.05 -2.15 -1.42
N PHE A 183 -13.15 -3.15 -1.51
CA PHE A 183 -12.38 -3.58 -0.36
C PHE A 183 -11.39 -2.52 0.14
N LYS A 184 -10.70 -1.82 -0.78
CA LYS A 184 -9.79 -0.72 -0.43
C LYS A 184 -10.54 0.41 0.29
N THR A 185 -11.69 0.84 -0.25
CA THR A 185 -12.55 1.83 0.40
C THR A 185 -12.99 1.37 1.79
N LEU A 186 -13.34 0.09 1.93
CA LEU A 186 -13.66 -0.48 3.25
C LEU A 186 -12.45 -0.45 4.18
N GLN A 187 -11.24 -0.84 3.75
CA GLN A 187 -10.03 -0.71 4.55
C GLN A 187 -9.78 0.75 4.98
N ASP A 188 -9.83 1.69 4.04
CA ASP A 188 -9.58 3.11 4.29
C ASP A 188 -10.62 3.73 5.26
N THR A 189 -11.83 3.18 5.31
CA THR A 189 -12.92 3.65 6.19
C THR A 189 -12.99 2.93 7.54
N THR A 190 -12.50 1.69 7.64
CA THR A 190 -12.71 0.83 8.83
C THR A 190 -11.43 0.41 9.55
N THR A 191 -10.25 0.92 9.19
CA THR A 191 -9.03 0.35 9.75
C THR A 191 -8.07 1.32 10.44
N SER A 192 -7.69 0.92 11.65
CA SER A 192 -6.43 1.26 12.32
C SER A 192 -5.25 0.40 11.82
N TYR A 193 -5.37 -0.22 10.64
CA TYR A 193 -4.29 -1.01 10.05
C TYR A 193 -3.24 -0.07 9.45
N PRO A 194 -1.94 -0.35 9.63
CA PRO A 194 -0.94 0.31 8.81
C PRO A 194 -1.25 -0.01 7.35
N PRO A 195 -1.16 0.96 6.43
CA PRO A 195 -1.33 0.69 5.01
C PRO A 195 -0.48 -0.51 4.63
N LEU A 196 -1.01 -1.44 3.83
CA LEU A 196 -0.30 -2.64 3.35
C LEU A 196 1.06 -2.30 2.71
N ILE A 197 1.23 -1.03 2.32
CA ILE A 197 2.45 -0.40 1.82
C ILE A 197 3.14 0.43 2.93
N GLY A 198 3.39 -0.18 4.09
CA GLY A 198 4.26 0.35 5.16
C GLY A 198 5.74 0.10 4.83
N GLY A 199 6.21 0.70 3.73
CA GLY A 199 7.47 0.37 3.06
C GLY A 199 8.74 0.99 3.65
N GLY A 200 8.68 1.61 4.83
CA GLY A 200 9.79 2.39 5.39
C GLY A 200 9.73 3.87 4.99
N LEU A 201 8.53 4.36 4.66
CA LEU A 201 8.26 5.75 4.32
C LEU A 201 8.22 6.64 5.56
N GLU A 202 7.91 6.05 6.72
CA GLU A 202 7.81 6.70 8.02
C GLU A 202 9.15 7.31 8.48
N GLY A 203 10.26 6.92 7.86
CA GLY A 203 11.59 7.48 8.11
C GLY A 203 11.96 8.70 7.25
N LEU A 204 11.07 9.19 6.38
CA LEU A 204 11.30 10.37 5.56
C LEU A 204 10.78 11.63 6.25
N ASP A 205 11.62 12.66 6.35
CA ASP A 205 11.33 13.93 7.04
C ASP A 205 10.00 14.58 6.58
N ASP A 206 9.67 14.46 5.29
CA ASP A 206 8.47 15.08 4.68
C ASP A 206 7.39 14.03 4.28
N TYR A 207 7.44 12.83 4.84
CA TYR A 207 6.55 11.72 4.46
C TYR A 207 5.07 12.09 4.53
N GLN A 208 4.66 12.77 5.60
CA GLN A 208 3.25 13.12 5.80
C GLN A 208 2.75 14.06 4.70
N ALA A 209 3.50 15.12 4.41
CA ALA A 209 3.16 16.06 3.33
C ALA A 209 3.15 15.36 1.95
N LEU A 210 4.09 14.44 1.70
CA LEU A 210 4.09 13.62 0.49
C LEU A 210 2.85 12.71 0.41
N SER A 211 2.49 12.06 1.51
CA SER A 211 1.34 11.17 1.56
C SER A 211 0.05 11.93 1.30
N GLU A 212 -0.13 13.10 1.90
CA GLU A 212 -1.31 13.96 1.69
C GLU A 212 -1.42 14.41 0.23
N GLN A 213 -0.32 14.85 -0.38
CA GLN A 213 -0.30 15.28 -1.79
C GLN A 213 -0.56 14.13 -2.77
N ILE A 214 0.00 12.95 -2.51
CA ILE A 214 -0.26 11.75 -3.32
C ILE A 214 -1.72 11.33 -3.22
N THR A 215 -2.30 11.32 -2.02
CA THR A 215 -3.71 10.95 -1.80
C THR A 215 -4.67 11.97 -2.42
N GLY A 216 -4.31 13.25 -2.44
CA GLY A 216 -5.12 14.32 -3.04
C GLY A 216 -5.05 14.42 -4.56
N ALA A 217 -4.06 13.79 -5.21
CA ALA A 217 -3.86 13.88 -6.66
C ALA A 217 -4.85 12.99 -7.43
N LYS A 218 -5.81 13.60 -8.14
CA LYS A 218 -6.83 12.88 -8.92
C LYS A 218 -6.23 11.99 -10.01
N GLU A 219 -5.09 12.36 -10.57
CA GLU A 219 -4.40 11.60 -11.61
C GLU A 219 -3.87 10.25 -11.09
N LEU A 220 -3.61 10.16 -9.78
CA LEU A 220 -3.20 8.95 -9.07
C LEU A 220 -4.39 8.13 -8.55
N ALA A 221 -5.64 8.58 -8.80
CA ALA A 221 -6.82 7.81 -8.45
C ALA A 221 -6.85 6.49 -9.24
N GLY A 222 -6.88 5.38 -8.51
CA GLY A 222 -6.95 4.03 -9.07
C GLY A 222 -6.10 3.04 -8.30
N PHE A 223 -5.83 1.91 -8.93
CA PHE A 223 -4.98 0.85 -8.40
C PHE A 223 -3.61 0.91 -9.08
N ALA A 224 -2.56 1.22 -8.32
CA ALA A 224 -1.20 1.16 -8.84
C ALA A 224 -0.82 -0.31 -9.09
N LEU A 225 -0.56 -0.70 -10.33
CA LEU A 225 -0.04 -2.04 -10.66
C LEU A 225 1.48 -2.11 -10.50
N ARG A 226 2.14 -0.97 -10.69
CA ARG A 226 3.56 -0.77 -10.42
C ARG A 226 3.72 0.61 -9.81
N SER A 227 4.61 0.76 -8.85
CA SER A 227 5.07 2.07 -8.42
C SER A 227 6.52 2.04 -7.95
N THR A 228 7.20 3.16 -8.12
CA THR A 228 8.52 3.43 -7.57
C THR A 228 8.46 4.77 -6.85
N LEU A 229 8.76 4.78 -5.56
CA LEU A 229 8.97 6.01 -4.79
C LEU A 229 10.46 6.19 -4.55
N THR A 230 11.03 7.25 -5.11
CA THR A 230 12.44 7.61 -4.91
C THR A 230 12.52 8.90 -4.11
N ALA A 231 13.31 8.91 -3.03
CA ALA A 231 13.67 10.12 -2.31
C ALA A 231 15.12 10.49 -2.58
N THR A 232 15.35 11.73 -2.99
CA THR A 232 16.69 12.28 -3.24
C THR A 232 16.89 13.55 -2.42
N VAL A 233 18.14 13.79 -2.01
CA VAL A 233 18.52 14.98 -1.24
C VAL A 233 19.64 15.70 -1.97
N LYS A 234 19.45 16.99 -2.24
CA LYS A 234 20.47 17.90 -2.76
C LYS A 234 20.87 18.88 -1.65
N LYS A 235 22.12 18.82 -1.20
CA LYS A 235 22.68 19.76 -0.22
C LYS A 235 23.29 20.98 -0.93
N ALA A 236 23.35 22.12 -0.25
CA ALA A 236 24.06 23.30 -0.72
C ALA A 236 25.51 22.96 -1.13
N GLY A 237 25.98 23.56 -2.23
CA GLY A 237 27.33 23.33 -2.76
C GLY A 237 27.54 21.98 -3.48
N LYS A 238 26.54 21.09 -3.52
CA LYS A 238 26.62 19.83 -4.28
C LYS A 238 25.94 19.95 -5.65
N LYS A 239 26.66 19.56 -6.71
CA LYS A 239 26.16 19.58 -8.10
C LYS A 239 25.02 18.56 -8.33
N LYS A 240 25.16 17.33 -7.81
CA LYS A 240 24.20 16.23 -7.98
C LYS A 240 23.39 15.96 -6.71
N ALA A 241 22.13 15.57 -6.88
CA ALA A 241 21.32 15.03 -5.77
C ALA A 241 21.76 13.59 -5.46
N SER A 242 21.64 13.18 -4.19
CA SER A 242 21.92 11.81 -3.75
C SER A 242 20.61 11.09 -3.46
N GLU A 243 20.42 9.89 -4.02
CA GLU A 243 19.33 9.00 -3.62
C GLU A 243 19.56 8.54 -2.18
N VAL A 244 18.58 8.79 -1.32
CA VAL A 244 18.60 8.35 0.08
C VAL A 244 17.69 7.17 0.32
N PHE A 245 16.66 7.02 -0.53
CA PHE A 245 15.66 5.98 -0.42
C PHE A 245 15.03 5.67 -1.77
N ARG A 246 14.67 4.42 -1.95
CA ARG A 246 13.84 3.94 -3.04
C ARG A 246 12.92 2.86 -2.51
N LEU A 247 11.69 2.80 -3.01
CA LEU A 247 10.74 1.74 -2.72
C LEU A 247 10.06 1.36 -4.02
N GLU A 248 10.12 0.08 -4.35
CA GLU A 248 9.48 -0.46 -5.54
C GLU A 248 8.34 -1.36 -5.14
N ARG A 249 7.25 -1.31 -5.90
CA ARG A 249 6.08 -2.16 -5.77
C ARG A 249 5.68 -2.63 -7.15
N LEU A 250 5.40 -3.92 -7.28
CA LEU A 250 4.99 -4.53 -8.54
C LEU A 250 3.98 -5.65 -8.29
N VAL A 251 2.83 -5.58 -8.97
CA VAL A 251 1.89 -6.68 -9.10
C VAL A 251 2.48 -7.68 -10.09
N LYS A 252 2.89 -8.84 -9.59
CA LYS A 252 3.53 -9.92 -10.36
C LYS A 252 2.53 -10.80 -11.09
N ALA A 253 1.37 -11.03 -10.48
CA ALA A 253 0.34 -11.89 -11.02
C ALA A 253 -1.03 -11.42 -10.53
N MET A 254 -2.06 -11.61 -11.34
CA MET A 254 -3.45 -11.38 -10.99
C MET A 254 -4.32 -12.43 -11.69
N ALA A 255 -5.27 -13.01 -10.97
CA ALA A 255 -6.22 -14.00 -11.48
C ALA A 255 -7.61 -13.75 -10.88
N TYR A 256 -8.63 -14.10 -11.68
CA TYR A 256 -10.04 -13.98 -11.32
C TYR A 256 -10.63 -15.39 -11.37
N THR A 257 -10.70 -16.04 -10.22
CA THR A 257 -11.07 -17.46 -10.12
C THR A 257 -11.81 -17.69 -8.82
N PRO A 258 -12.84 -18.55 -8.79
CA PRO A 258 -13.52 -18.91 -7.55
C PRO A 258 -12.54 -19.33 -6.46
N LEU A 259 -12.64 -18.70 -5.29
CA LEU A 259 -11.82 -18.97 -4.13
C LEU A 259 -12.62 -19.78 -3.10
N PRO A 260 -12.04 -20.85 -2.54
CA PRO A 260 -12.73 -21.65 -1.53
C PRO A 260 -12.81 -20.89 -0.19
N ASP A 261 -13.94 -21.02 0.49
CA ASP A 261 -14.19 -20.35 1.78
C ASP A 261 -13.21 -20.77 2.88
N SER A 262 -12.61 -21.95 2.75
CA SER A 262 -11.58 -22.44 3.66
C SER A 262 -10.34 -21.54 3.71
N LEU A 263 -10.07 -20.73 2.67
CA LEU A 263 -9.01 -19.71 2.68
C LEU A 263 -9.27 -18.59 3.68
N PHE A 264 -10.51 -18.38 4.10
CA PHE A 264 -10.87 -17.29 5.03
C PHE A 264 -11.20 -17.81 6.43
N ARG A 265 -10.96 -19.11 6.69
CA ARG A 265 -11.15 -19.73 8.00
C ARG A 265 -9.81 -19.89 8.72
N VAL A 266 -9.82 -19.69 10.03
CA VAL A 266 -8.68 -20.01 10.90
C VAL A 266 -8.72 -21.50 11.22
N SER A 267 -7.61 -22.20 11.02
CA SER A 267 -7.53 -23.63 11.32
C SER A 267 -7.68 -23.89 12.82
N LYS A 268 -8.44 -24.93 13.19
CA LYS A 268 -8.56 -25.43 14.57
C LYS A 268 -7.21 -25.90 15.14
N SER A 269 -6.24 -26.24 14.28
CA SER A 269 -4.90 -26.68 14.69
C SER A 269 -3.98 -25.53 15.15
N LEU A 270 -4.40 -24.27 15.00
CA LEU A 270 -3.60 -23.13 15.45
C LEU A 270 -3.87 -22.83 16.93
N LYS A 271 -2.81 -22.55 17.68
CA LYS A 271 -2.92 -22.15 19.09
C LYS A 271 -3.25 -20.66 19.19
N ARG A 272 -4.32 -20.30 19.91
CA ARG A 272 -4.66 -18.90 20.18
C ARG A 272 -3.64 -18.28 21.13
N LEU A 273 -3.07 -17.15 20.75
CA LEU A 273 -2.33 -16.25 21.62
C LEU A 273 -3.31 -15.25 22.25
N LYS A 274 -3.11 -14.96 23.54
CA LYS A 274 -3.85 -13.88 24.20
C LYS A 274 -3.42 -12.55 23.56
N ALA A 275 -4.40 -11.75 23.13
CA ALA A 275 -4.14 -10.37 22.78
C ALA A 275 -3.55 -9.68 24.01
N LYS A 276 -2.41 -9.00 23.86
CA LYS A 276 -1.83 -8.15 24.91
C LYS A 276 -2.61 -6.85 25.02
#